data_AF-A0A0C9UC93-F1
#
_entry.id   AF-A0A0C9UC93-F1
#
_cell.length_a   1.000
_cell.length_b   1.000
_cell.length_c   1.000
_cell.angle_alpha   90.00
_cell.angle_beta   90.00
_cell.angle_gamma   90.00
#
_symmetry.space_group_name_H-M   'P 1'
#
loop_
_entity.id
_entity.type
_entity.pdbx_description
1 polymer ?
#
loop_
_entity_poly.entity_id
_entity_poly.type
_entity_poly.pdbx_seq_one_letter_code
_entity_poly.pdbx_strand_id
1 'polypeptide(L)'
;MNKLANQNHRKTHAQGYSPFTRATNLINQQAQLIKKHSETYTRSRNALLQLGFDSDNKDFQELKDEDCYTKAMFREQRQKRASLASAKKLSWIWRVGWDCDPDEDTEWNEEVQRVQWFLSRAQKERWEEEVEIIEEEMKRVIHFFAFFSKVWKSLVHVDAVTPDHLGPNAYALKTAAHFAILEAQARSIFVTYISLPPGKEQINMGLLDT
;
A
#
# COMPACT_ATOMS: atom_id res chain seq x y z
N MET A 1 19.56 5.38 3.81
CA MET A 1 19.88 4.15 4.56
C MET A 1 18.71 3.56 5.37
N ASN A 2 17.48 4.11 5.31
CA ASN A 2 16.38 3.68 6.19
C ASN A 2 15.53 2.48 5.71
N LYS A 3 15.75 1.94 4.50
CA LYS A 3 14.99 0.77 4.00
C LYS A 3 15.49 -0.58 4.54
N LEU A 4 16.77 -0.68 4.92
CA LEU A 4 17.35 -1.93 5.44
C LEU A 4 16.89 -2.24 6.89
N ALA A 5 16.74 -1.22 7.72
CA ALA A 5 16.41 -1.37 9.14
C ALA A 5 15.02 -2.00 9.37
N ASN A 6 14.01 -1.57 8.60
CA ASN A 6 12.63 -2.07 8.73
C ASN A 6 12.50 -3.54 8.28
N GLN A 7 13.25 -3.95 7.25
CA GLN A 7 13.28 -5.33 6.80
C GLN A 7 13.93 -6.27 7.83
N ASN A 8 14.95 -5.78 8.56
CA ASN A 8 15.63 -6.57 9.59
C ASN A 8 14.77 -6.75 10.86
N HIS A 9 14.04 -5.72 11.29
CA HIS A 9 13.13 -5.82 12.43
C HIS A 9 12.02 -6.87 12.19
N ARG A 10 11.45 -6.94 10.98
CA ARG A 10 10.42 -7.93 10.64
C ARG A 10 10.93 -9.37 10.59
N LYS A 11 12.18 -9.58 10.14
CA LYS A 11 12.83 -10.91 10.12
C LYS A 11 13.10 -11.46 11.52
N THR A 12 13.31 -10.59 12.50
CA THR A 12 13.72 -10.99 13.85
C THR A 12 12.51 -11.44 14.70
N HIS A 13 11.32 -10.88 14.46
CA HIS A 13 10.13 -11.11 15.29
C HIS A 13 9.03 -11.98 14.65
N ALA A 14 9.11 -12.31 13.36
CA ALA A 14 8.13 -13.17 12.68
C ALA A 14 8.69 -14.59 12.48
N GLN A 15 8.63 -15.41 13.53
CA GLN A 15 8.88 -16.85 13.42
C GLN A 15 7.54 -17.56 13.18
N GLY A 16 7.41 -18.30 12.07
CA GLY A 16 6.29 -19.23 11.84
C GLY A 16 5.34 -18.95 10.66
N TYR A 17 5.44 -17.80 9.97
CA TYR A 17 4.74 -17.57 8.70
C TYR A 17 5.74 -17.45 7.55
N SER A 18 5.59 -18.32 6.55
CA SER A 18 6.45 -18.41 5.37
C SER A 18 6.60 -17.03 4.69
N PRO A 19 7.78 -16.68 4.13
CA PRO A 19 8.14 -15.34 3.64
C PRO A 19 7.33 -14.82 2.44
N PHE A 20 6.28 -15.53 2.04
CA PHE A 20 5.54 -15.31 0.81
C PHE A 20 4.12 -14.83 1.13
N THR A 21 3.99 -13.55 1.45
CA THR A 21 2.68 -12.89 1.36
C THR A 21 2.14 -12.98 -0.07
N ARG A 22 0.81 -13.01 -0.24
CA ARG A 22 0.17 -12.99 -1.58
C ARG A 22 0.70 -11.85 -2.45
N ALA A 23 0.90 -10.67 -1.84
CA ALA A 23 1.48 -9.52 -2.51
C ALA A 23 2.92 -9.76 -3.00
N THR A 24 3.79 -10.36 -2.17
CA THR A 24 5.16 -10.70 -2.60
C THR A 24 5.18 -11.74 -3.72
N ASN A 25 4.25 -12.70 -3.71
CA ASN A 25 4.14 -13.66 -4.82
C ASN A 25 3.76 -12.96 -6.13
N LEU A 26 2.79 -12.04 -6.08
CA LEU A 26 2.40 -11.24 -7.26
C LEU A 26 3.57 -10.39 -7.77
N ILE A 27 4.32 -9.74 -6.87
CA ILE A 27 5.51 -8.95 -7.24
C ILE A 27 6.56 -9.84 -7.91
N ASN A 28 6.84 -11.01 -7.34
CA ASN A 28 7.82 -11.95 -7.89
C ASN A 28 7.38 -12.49 -9.25
N GLN A 29 6.10 -12.82 -9.41
CA GLN A 29 5.53 -13.26 -10.69
C GLN A 29 5.68 -12.17 -11.75
N GLN A 30 5.39 -10.91 -11.41
CA GLN A 30 5.55 -9.80 -12.33
C GLN A 30 7.03 -9.58 -12.71
N ALA A 31 7.95 -9.68 -11.75
CA ALA A 31 9.39 -9.60 -12.00
C ALA A 31 9.88 -10.71 -12.95
N GLN A 32 9.36 -11.94 -12.78
CA GLN A 32 9.66 -13.06 -13.68
C GLN A 32 9.13 -12.82 -15.09
N LEU A 33 7.92 -12.27 -15.24
CA LEU A 33 7.37 -11.92 -16.54
C LEU A 33 8.22 -10.85 -17.24
N ILE A 34 8.59 -9.79 -16.52
CA ILE A 34 9.46 -8.72 -17.04
C ILE A 34 10.78 -9.33 -17.54
N LYS A 35 11.41 -10.18 -16.72
CA LYS A 35 12.65 -10.88 -17.08
C LYS A 35 12.47 -11.72 -18.34
N LYS A 36 11.43 -12.56 -18.40
CA LYS A 36 11.13 -13.41 -19.57
C LYS A 36 10.99 -12.59 -20.85
N HIS A 37 10.25 -11.48 -20.81
CA HIS A 37 10.07 -10.60 -21.98
C HIS A 37 11.37 -9.88 -22.35
N SER A 38 12.15 -9.41 -21.37
CA SER A 38 13.45 -8.76 -21.61
C SER A 38 14.45 -9.69 -22.29
N GLU A 39 14.53 -10.96 -21.85
CA GLU A 39 15.40 -11.98 -22.44
C GLU A 39 14.96 -12.34 -23.85
N THR A 40 13.65 -12.44 -24.08
CA THR A 40 13.08 -12.72 -25.40
C THR A 40 13.41 -11.59 -26.38
N TYR A 41 13.22 -10.34 -25.96
CA TYR A 41 13.58 -9.16 -26.76
C TYR A 41 15.09 -9.14 -27.09
N THR A 42 15.94 -9.33 -26.08
CA THR A 42 17.40 -9.34 -26.24
C THR A 42 17.85 -10.44 -27.20
N ARG A 43 17.28 -11.64 -27.10
CA ARG A 43 17.56 -12.75 -28.01
C ARG A 43 17.18 -12.40 -29.46
N SER A 44 15.98 -11.86 -29.67
CA SER A 44 15.51 -11.45 -31.00
C SER A 44 16.38 -10.33 -31.59
N ARG A 45 16.75 -9.33 -30.78
CA ARG A 45 17.64 -8.24 -31.22
C ARG A 45 19.02 -8.76 -31.62
N ASN A 46 19.60 -9.67 -30.84
CA ASN A 46 20.89 -10.28 -31.18
C ASN A 46 20.83 -11.06 -32.50
N ALA A 47 19.73 -11.77 -32.76
CA ALA A 47 19.54 -12.43 -34.05
C ALA A 47 19.41 -11.42 -35.21
N LEU A 48 18.70 -10.30 -35.01
CA LEU A 48 18.62 -9.23 -36.02
C LEU A 48 20.00 -8.62 -36.32
N LEU A 49 20.80 -8.35 -35.29
CA LEU A 49 22.16 -7.84 -35.47
C LEU A 49 23.05 -8.81 -36.26
N GLN A 50 22.92 -10.12 -36.00
CA GLN A 50 23.63 -11.15 -36.75
C GLN A 50 23.23 -11.20 -38.23
N LEU A 51 21.98 -10.84 -38.55
CA LEU A 51 21.48 -10.74 -39.92
C LEU A 51 21.87 -9.43 -40.63
N GLY A 52 22.65 -8.56 -39.97
CA GLY A 52 23.11 -7.29 -40.53
C GLY A 52 22.15 -6.12 -40.33
N PHE A 53 21.22 -6.23 -39.37
CA PHE A 53 20.36 -5.10 -38.97
C PHE A 53 21.19 -4.01 -38.29
N ASP A 54 20.81 -2.74 -38.50
CA ASP A 54 21.52 -1.59 -37.93
C ASP A 54 21.39 -1.54 -36.40
N SER A 55 22.52 -1.39 -35.72
CA SER A 55 22.58 -1.38 -34.25
C SER A 55 22.02 -0.10 -33.64
N ASP A 56 22.03 1.01 -34.39
CA ASP A 56 21.67 2.36 -33.92
C ASP A 56 20.22 2.75 -34.26
N ASN A 57 19.40 1.77 -34.64
CA ASN A 57 18.01 2.00 -34.98
C ASN A 57 17.20 2.50 -33.76
N LYS A 58 16.48 3.61 -33.94
CA LYS A 58 15.67 4.25 -32.89
C LYS A 58 14.52 3.39 -32.38
N ASP A 59 13.98 2.49 -33.21
CA ASP A 59 12.84 1.63 -32.87
C ASP A 59 13.25 0.38 -32.09
N PHE A 60 14.48 -0.11 -32.29
CA PHE A 60 14.98 -1.35 -31.70
C PHE A 60 16.31 -1.15 -30.95
N GLN A 61 16.27 -0.28 -29.95
CA GLN A 61 17.43 0.05 -29.11
C GLN A 61 17.81 -1.09 -28.16
N GLU A 62 19.01 -1.00 -27.58
CA GLU A 62 19.43 -1.93 -26.53
C GLU A 62 18.55 -1.75 -25.28
N LEU A 63 18.02 -2.85 -24.76
CA LEU A 63 17.18 -2.85 -23.56
C LEU A 63 18.06 -2.96 -22.31
N LYS A 64 18.08 -1.90 -21.50
CA LYS A 64 18.78 -1.90 -20.20
C LYS A 64 17.80 -2.28 -19.09
N ASP A 65 18.31 -2.80 -17.97
CA ASP A 65 17.45 -3.09 -16.80
C ASP A 65 16.75 -1.82 -16.28
N GLU A 66 17.41 -0.67 -16.45
CA GLU A 66 16.84 0.65 -16.16
C GLU A 66 15.63 1.02 -17.02
N ASP A 67 15.43 0.39 -18.18
CA ASP A 67 14.29 0.62 -19.07
C ASP A 67 13.06 -0.22 -18.68
N CYS A 68 13.28 -1.32 -17.95
CA CYS A 68 12.26 -2.29 -17.57
C CYS A 68 11.40 -1.88 -16.36
N TYR A 69 10.93 -0.63 -16.35
CA TYR A 69 10.02 -0.12 -15.32
C TYR A 69 8.64 0.23 -15.86
N THR A 70 7.64 0.09 -14.99
CA THR A 70 6.23 0.29 -15.36
C THR A 70 5.93 1.76 -15.61
N LYS A 71 5.09 2.05 -16.60
CA LYS A 71 4.60 3.42 -16.93
C LYS A 71 4.02 4.17 -15.71
N ALA A 72 3.49 3.46 -14.72
CA ALA A 72 3.03 4.02 -13.46
C ALA A 72 4.17 4.54 -12.56
N MET A 73 5.32 3.85 -12.53
CA MET A 73 6.52 4.27 -11.78
C MET A 73 7.11 5.57 -12.34
N PHE A 74 7.07 5.78 -13.66
CA PHE A 74 7.46 7.07 -14.27
C PHE A 74 6.66 8.25 -13.71
N ARG A 75 5.34 8.08 -13.54
CA ARG A 75 4.45 9.13 -13.05
C ARG A 75 4.80 9.52 -11.61
N GLU A 76 5.02 8.53 -10.76
CA GLU A 76 5.40 8.72 -9.37
C GLU A 76 6.81 9.33 -9.25
N GLN A 77 7.72 8.99 -10.16
CA GLN A 77 9.09 9.48 -10.21
C GLN A 77 9.17 10.92 -10.75
N ARG A 78 8.27 11.34 -11.66
CA ARG A 78 8.10 12.73 -12.11
C ARG A 78 7.54 13.62 -10.99
N GLN A 79 6.54 13.14 -10.26
CA GLN A 79 5.96 13.86 -9.10
C GLN A 79 6.94 13.97 -7.92
N LYS A 80 7.63 12.90 -7.54
CA LYS A 80 8.61 12.92 -6.42
C LYS A 80 9.88 13.72 -6.73
N ARG A 81 10.20 13.98 -7.99
CA ARG A 81 11.41 14.70 -8.41
C ARG A 81 11.14 16.05 -9.06
N ALA A 82 9.94 16.60 -8.92
CA ALA A 82 9.62 17.94 -9.45
C ALA A 82 10.51 19.06 -8.86
N SER A 83 11.22 18.84 -7.75
CA SER A 83 12.15 19.82 -7.16
C SER A 83 13.65 19.63 -7.51
N LEU A 84 14.01 18.58 -8.26
CA LEU A 84 15.42 18.33 -8.65
C LEU A 84 15.46 17.97 -10.13
N ALA A 85 16.39 18.59 -10.86
CA ALA A 85 16.62 18.51 -12.31
C ALA A 85 16.88 17.10 -12.92
N SER A 86 16.38 16.03 -12.32
CA SER A 86 16.55 14.63 -12.73
C SER A 86 15.19 13.91 -12.81
N ALA A 87 14.23 14.49 -13.53
CA ALA A 87 13.11 13.71 -14.05
C ALA A 87 13.69 12.70 -15.06
N LYS A 88 13.71 11.40 -14.73
CA LYS A 88 14.15 10.37 -15.69
C LYS A 88 13.25 10.47 -16.92
N LYS A 89 13.85 10.66 -18.11
CA LYS A 89 13.13 10.65 -19.39
C LYS A 89 12.38 9.32 -19.53
N LEU A 90 11.19 9.34 -20.17
CA LEU A 90 10.41 8.13 -20.45
C LEU A 90 11.34 7.05 -21.06
N SER A 91 11.20 5.75 -20.78
CA SER A 91 12.06 4.76 -21.46
C SER A 91 11.68 4.70 -22.94
N TRP A 92 12.66 4.41 -23.79
CA TRP A 92 12.45 4.32 -25.23
C TRP A 92 11.42 3.25 -25.61
N ILE A 93 11.26 2.18 -24.81
CA ILE A 93 10.26 1.13 -25.03
C ILE A 93 8.82 1.66 -25.05
N TRP A 94 8.57 2.80 -24.39
CA TRP A 94 7.27 3.46 -24.35
C TRP A 94 7.13 4.56 -25.42
N ARG A 95 8.14 4.75 -26.26
CA ARG A 95 8.16 5.69 -27.40
C ARG A 95 8.15 4.99 -28.76
N VAL A 96 8.37 3.68 -28.84
CA VAL A 96 8.44 2.94 -30.11
C VAL A 96 7.09 3.00 -30.85
N GLY A 97 7.12 3.33 -32.14
CA GLY A 97 5.93 3.43 -33.00
C GLY A 97 5.20 4.77 -32.94
N TRP A 98 5.85 5.81 -32.40
CA TRP A 98 5.30 7.15 -32.26
C TRP A 98 6.24 8.17 -32.92
N ASP A 99 5.81 8.77 -34.03
CA ASP A 99 6.61 9.75 -34.79
C ASP A 99 6.69 11.14 -34.12
N CYS A 100 5.91 11.37 -33.08
CA CYS A 100 5.86 12.66 -32.37
C CYS A 100 6.86 12.69 -31.21
N ASP A 101 7.68 13.73 -31.09
CA ASP A 101 8.43 13.95 -29.86
C ASP A 101 7.40 14.21 -28.73
N PRO A 102 7.40 13.44 -27.63
CA PRO A 102 6.47 13.68 -26.51
C PRO A 102 6.64 15.07 -25.87
N ASP A 103 7.68 15.84 -26.21
CA ASP A 103 7.80 17.24 -25.81
C ASP A 103 7.14 18.23 -26.82
N GLU A 104 6.80 17.81 -28.04
CA GLU A 104 6.16 18.64 -29.08
C GLU A 104 4.64 18.42 -29.22
N ASP A 105 4.12 17.23 -28.87
CA ASP A 105 2.71 16.90 -29.06
C ASP A 105 1.82 17.35 -27.88
N THR A 106 1.36 18.60 -27.94
CA THR A 106 0.60 19.25 -26.85
C THR A 106 -0.75 18.61 -26.56
N GLU A 107 -1.50 18.17 -27.57
CA GLU A 107 -2.85 17.64 -27.40
C GLU A 107 -2.85 16.29 -26.66
N TRP A 108 -1.92 15.40 -27.02
CA TRP A 108 -1.77 14.12 -26.33
C TRP A 108 -1.30 14.31 -24.88
N ASN A 109 -0.35 15.22 -24.65
CA ASN A 109 0.10 15.55 -23.30
C ASN A 109 -1.03 16.11 -22.44
N GLU A 110 -1.89 16.96 -22.99
CA GLU A 110 -3.07 17.49 -22.32
C GLU A 110 -4.05 16.38 -21.95
N GLU A 111 -4.32 15.44 -22.85
CA GLU A 111 -5.23 14.32 -22.57
C GLU A 111 -4.65 13.36 -21.52
N VAL A 112 -3.34 13.06 -21.59
CA VAL A 112 -2.66 12.25 -20.56
C VAL A 112 -2.71 12.94 -19.19
N GLN A 113 -2.50 14.26 -19.14
CA GLN A 113 -2.61 15.05 -17.91
C GLN A 113 -4.03 15.06 -17.37
N ARG A 114 -5.03 15.22 -18.25
CA ARG A 114 -6.46 15.19 -17.90
C ARG A 114 -6.84 13.85 -17.26
N VAL A 115 -6.49 12.73 -17.90
CA VAL A 115 -6.72 11.38 -17.36
C VAL A 115 -6.02 11.21 -16.01
N GLN A 116 -4.78 11.69 -15.89
CA GLN A 116 -4.04 11.61 -14.64
C GLN A 116 -4.69 12.44 -13.53
N TRP A 117 -5.21 13.62 -13.84
CA TRP A 117 -5.93 14.46 -12.88
C TRP A 117 -7.18 13.74 -12.38
N PHE A 118 -7.99 13.16 -13.28
CA PHE A 118 -9.17 12.39 -12.89
C PHE A 118 -8.84 11.19 -12.01
N LEU A 119 -7.79 10.43 -12.35
CA LEU A 119 -7.34 9.29 -11.53
C LEU A 119 -6.86 9.74 -10.14
N SER A 120 -6.08 10.82 -10.08
CA SER A 120 -5.54 11.35 -8.82
C SER A 120 -6.66 11.91 -7.94
N ARG A 121 -7.63 12.61 -8.55
CA ARG A 121 -8.83 13.09 -7.87
C ARG A 121 -9.67 11.94 -7.32
N ALA A 122 -9.98 10.93 -8.14
CA ALA A 122 -10.72 9.76 -7.70
C ALA A 122 -9.97 8.93 -6.63
N GLN A 123 -8.64 9.00 -6.61
CA GLN A 123 -7.84 8.39 -5.54
C GLN A 123 -7.89 9.20 -4.24
N LYS A 124 -7.81 10.53 -4.33
CA LYS A 124 -8.01 11.44 -3.19
C LYS A 124 -9.38 11.21 -2.57
N GLU A 125 -10.44 11.23 -3.37
CA GLU A 125 -11.82 11.03 -2.91
C GLU A 125 -11.97 9.68 -2.19
N ARG A 126 -11.45 8.58 -2.76
CA ARG A 126 -11.43 7.27 -2.08
C ARG A 126 -10.62 7.25 -0.78
N TRP A 127 -9.52 7.98 -0.71
CA TRP A 127 -8.72 8.05 0.53
C TRP A 127 -9.43 8.86 1.61
N GLU A 128 -10.13 9.93 1.23
CA GLU A 128 -10.98 10.69 2.14
C GLU A 128 -12.11 9.79 2.68
N GLU A 129 -12.79 9.05 1.82
CA GLU A 129 -13.79 8.04 2.22
C GLU A 129 -13.20 6.98 3.17
N GLU A 130 -12.01 6.44 2.87
CA GLU A 130 -11.38 5.40 3.69
C GLU A 130 -11.03 5.92 5.10
N VAL A 131 -10.60 7.19 5.21
CA VAL A 131 -10.34 7.82 6.52
C VAL A 131 -11.64 7.90 7.32
N GLU A 132 -12.73 8.38 6.71
CA GLU A 132 -14.05 8.44 7.36
C GLU A 132 -14.53 7.05 7.79
N ILE A 133 -14.35 6.03 6.94
CA ILE A 133 -14.70 4.64 7.25
C ILE A 133 -13.88 4.14 8.44
N ILE A 134 -12.57 4.37 8.47
CA ILE A 134 -11.69 3.92 9.56
C ILE A 134 -12.10 4.59 10.88
N GLU A 135 -12.41 5.88 10.88
CA GLU A 135 -12.88 6.58 12.07
C GLU A 135 -14.20 5.98 12.61
N GLU A 136 -15.15 5.69 11.73
CA GLU A 136 -16.41 5.04 12.10
C GLU A 136 -16.22 3.60 12.55
N GLU A 137 -15.32 2.84 11.92
CA GLU A 137 -14.97 1.48 12.35
C GLU A 137 -14.31 1.50 13.74
N MET A 138 -13.42 2.44 14.03
CA MET A 138 -12.85 2.61 15.37
C MET A 138 -13.93 2.88 16.42
N LYS A 139 -14.89 3.77 16.13
CA LYS A 139 -16.05 4.02 16.99
C LYS A 139 -16.88 2.74 17.15
N ARG A 140 -17.18 2.05 16.05
CA ARG A 140 -17.97 0.81 16.03
C ARG A 140 -17.33 -0.29 16.88
N VAL A 141 -16.00 -0.44 16.85
CA VAL A 141 -15.27 -1.43 17.67
C VAL A 141 -15.46 -1.15 19.17
N ILE A 142 -15.38 0.13 19.60
CA ILE A 142 -15.64 0.50 21.00
C ILE A 142 -17.08 0.13 21.39
N HIS A 143 -18.06 0.52 20.57
CA HIS A 143 -19.46 0.22 20.83
C HIS A 143 -19.74 -1.29 20.82
N PHE A 144 -19.10 -2.05 19.94
CA PHE A 144 -19.20 -3.50 19.85
C PHE A 144 -18.73 -4.16 21.16
N PHE A 145 -17.55 -3.79 21.68
CA PHE A 145 -17.07 -4.34 22.94
C PHE A 145 -17.96 -3.97 24.13
N ALA A 146 -18.41 -2.71 24.20
CA ALA A 146 -19.36 -2.28 25.22
C ALA A 146 -20.68 -3.05 25.16
N PHE A 147 -21.22 -3.26 23.95
CA PHE A 147 -22.42 -4.03 23.71
C PHE A 147 -22.25 -5.48 24.15
N PHE A 148 -21.19 -6.17 23.70
CA PHE A 148 -20.94 -7.55 24.07
C PHE A 148 -20.69 -7.73 25.57
N SER A 149 -20.00 -6.80 26.23
CA SER A 149 -19.86 -6.82 27.69
C SER A 149 -21.23 -6.82 28.38
N LYS A 150 -22.18 -6.00 27.91
CA LYS A 150 -23.56 -5.98 28.43
C LYS A 150 -24.33 -7.25 28.12
N VAL A 151 -24.22 -7.78 26.90
CA VAL A 151 -24.86 -9.05 26.50
C VAL A 151 -24.40 -10.18 27.43
N TRP A 152 -23.09 -10.33 27.64
CA TRP A 152 -22.57 -11.36 28.54
C TRP A 152 -23.01 -11.17 29.99
N LYS A 153 -23.14 -9.94 30.48
CA LYS A 153 -23.72 -9.66 31.81
C LYS A 153 -25.20 -10.05 31.89
N SER A 154 -25.97 -9.86 30.81
CA SER A 154 -27.40 -10.21 30.78
C SER A 154 -27.67 -11.71 30.82
N LEU A 155 -26.67 -12.53 30.46
CA LEU A 155 -26.76 -13.99 30.53
C LEU A 155 -26.55 -14.54 31.94
N VAL A 156 -26.18 -13.70 32.91
CA VAL A 156 -25.96 -14.14 34.30
C VAL A 156 -27.30 -14.32 35.00
N HIS A 157 -27.55 -15.52 35.50
CA HIS A 157 -28.72 -15.80 36.32
C HIS A 157 -28.50 -15.30 37.75
N VAL A 158 -29.26 -14.28 38.16
CA VAL A 158 -29.14 -13.60 39.47
C VAL A 158 -29.55 -14.51 40.63
N ASP A 159 -30.50 -15.42 40.41
CA ASP A 159 -31.05 -16.34 41.42
C ASP A 159 -30.40 -17.74 41.38
N ALA A 160 -29.16 -17.83 40.91
CA ALA A 160 -28.43 -19.10 40.77
C ALA A 160 -28.06 -19.70 42.14
N VAL A 161 -29.01 -20.39 42.76
CA VAL A 161 -28.83 -21.15 44.01
C VAL A 161 -28.32 -22.57 43.73
N THR A 162 -28.52 -23.09 42.50
CA THR A 162 -28.12 -24.44 42.10
C THR A 162 -26.69 -24.51 41.54
N PRO A 163 -25.91 -25.57 41.84
CA PRO A 163 -24.52 -25.75 41.38
C PRO A 163 -24.32 -25.61 39.86
N ASP A 164 -25.32 -26.01 39.07
CA ASP A 164 -25.27 -26.09 37.62
C ASP A 164 -25.13 -24.71 36.94
N HIS A 165 -25.51 -23.63 37.62
CA HIS A 165 -25.43 -22.27 37.09
C HIS A 165 -24.16 -21.52 37.52
N LEU A 166 -23.39 -22.01 38.51
CA LEU A 166 -22.17 -21.32 38.97
C LEU A 166 -21.09 -21.28 37.89
N GLY A 167 -20.84 -22.39 37.20
CA GLY A 167 -19.85 -22.48 36.13
C GLY A 167 -20.16 -21.55 34.94
N PRO A 168 -21.37 -21.66 34.34
CA PRO A 168 -21.81 -20.76 33.27
C PRO A 168 -21.80 -19.28 33.68
N ASN A 169 -22.27 -18.94 34.89
CA ASN A 169 -22.25 -17.57 35.39
C ASN A 169 -20.81 -17.04 35.54
N ALA A 170 -19.89 -17.83 36.09
CA ALA A 170 -18.49 -17.44 36.21
C ALA A 170 -17.84 -17.21 34.84
N TYR A 171 -18.15 -18.05 33.85
CA TYR A 171 -17.66 -17.88 32.48
C TYR A 171 -18.25 -16.62 31.81
N ALA A 172 -19.55 -16.39 31.95
CA ALA A 172 -20.23 -15.20 31.40
C ALA A 172 -19.65 -13.91 32.01
N LEU A 173 -19.45 -13.88 33.33
CA LEU A 173 -18.82 -12.74 34.02
C LEU A 173 -17.36 -12.52 33.58
N LYS A 174 -16.57 -13.59 33.47
CA LYS A 174 -15.19 -13.50 32.95
C LYS A 174 -15.15 -12.93 31.54
N THR A 175 -16.06 -13.40 30.67
CA THR A 175 -16.13 -12.95 29.28
C THR A 175 -16.61 -11.50 29.19
N ALA A 176 -17.59 -11.11 30.00
CA ALA A 176 -18.02 -9.72 30.11
C ALA A 176 -16.89 -8.78 30.58
N ALA A 177 -16.09 -9.22 31.57
CA ALA A 177 -14.93 -8.49 32.04
C ALA A 177 -13.85 -8.37 30.95
N HIS A 178 -13.62 -9.44 30.18
CA HIS A 178 -12.70 -9.41 29.04
C HIS A 178 -13.11 -8.34 28.00
N PHE A 179 -14.38 -8.33 27.59
CA PHE A 179 -14.87 -7.29 26.67
C PHE A 179 -14.82 -5.88 27.26
N ALA A 180 -15.01 -5.71 28.58
CA ALA A 180 -14.85 -4.42 29.23
C ALA A 180 -13.39 -3.93 29.20
N ILE A 181 -12.42 -4.83 29.36
CA ILE A 181 -10.99 -4.51 29.23
C ILE A 181 -10.67 -4.10 27.78
N LEU A 182 -11.16 -4.86 26.80
CA LEU A 182 -10.97 -4.53 25.38
C LEU A 182 -11.61 -3.19 25.01
N GLU A 183 -12.79 -2.86 25.54
CA GLU A 183 -13.42 -1.55 25.36
C GLU A 183 -12.51 -0.43 25.91
N ALA A 184 -12.00 -0.59 27.13
CA ALA A 184 -11.14 0.41 27.76
C ALA A 184 -9.83 0.62 26.98
N GLN A 185 -9.21 -0.49 26.53
CA GLN A 185 -8.01 -0.44 25.69
C GLN A 185 -8.29 0.23 24.35
N ALA A 186 -9.35 -0.21 23.64
CA ALA A 186 -9.74 0.37 22.35
C ALA A 186 -10.05 1.86 22.49
N ARG A 187 -10.76 2.28 23.54
CA ARG A 187 -11.04 3.68 23.81
C ARG A 187 -9.76 4.48 24.07
N SER A 188 -8.82 3.94 24.86
CA SER A 188 -7.55 4.61 25.14
C SER A 188 -6.70 4.85 23.87
N ILE A 189 -6.73 3.89 22.94
CA ILE A 189 -5.97 3.97 21.69
C ILE A 189 -6.72 4.82 20.66
N PHE A 190 -8.01 4.56 20.42
CA PHE A 190 -8.71 5.17 19.30
C PHE A 190 -9.13 6.62 19.54
N VAL A 191 -9.39 7.02 20.79
CA VAL A 191 -9.73 8.43 21.08
C VAL A 191 -8.60 9.39 20.69
N THR A 192 -7.35 8.95 20.75
CA THR A 192 -6.22 9.76 20.28
C THR A 192 -6.24 9.97 18.77
N TYR A 193 -6.76 9.02 17.99
CA TYR A 193 -6.83 9.11 16.52
C TYR A 193 -8.11 9.79 16.02
N ILE A 194 -9.26 9.54 16.66
CA ILE A 194 -10.56 10.14 16.29
C ILE A 194 -10.61 11.66 16.54
N SER A 195 -9.83 12.18 17.49
CA SER A 195 -9.84 13.60 17.86
C SER A 195 -8.82 14.47 17.11
N LEU A 196 -7.97 13.86 16.25
CA LEU A 196 -7.05 14.64 15.43
C LEU A 196 -7.81 15.29 14.26
N PRO A 197 -7.77 16.62 14.10
CA PRO A 197 -8.39 17.26 12.95
C PRO A 197 -7.70 16.79 11.66
N PRO A 198 -8.46 16.52 10.58
CA PRO A 198 -7.89 16.17 9.29
C PRO A 198 -6.99 17.32 8.82
N GLY A 199 -5.68 17.05 8.66
CA GLY A 199 -4.70 18.02 8.17
C GLY A 199 -3.69 18.56 9.19
N LYS A 200 -3.66 18.07 10.43
CA LYS A 200 -2.54 18.34 11.37
C LYS A 200 -1.81 17.06 11.75
N GLU A 201 -1.24 16.39 10.76
CA GLU A 201 -0.03 15.61 11.04
C GLU A 201 1.04 16.62 11.45
N GLN A 202 1.25 16.78 12.76
CA GLN A 202 2.52 17.30 13.24
C GLN A 202 3.57 16.32 12.73
N ILE A 203 4.25 16.73 11.67
CA ILE A 203 5.56 16.24 11.29
C ILE A 203 6.42 16.40 12.54
N ASN A 204 6.47 15.36 13.37
CA ASN A 204 7.43 15.25 14.45
C ASN A 204 8.75 14.85 13.80
N MET A 205 9.30 15.78 13.00
CA MET A 205 10.71 15.82 12.69
C MET A 205 11.37 16.22 14.00
N GLY A 206 11.60 15.21 14.84
CA GLY A 206 12.50 15.33 15.97
C GLY A 206 13.80 15.91 15.45
N LEU A 207 13.99 17.20 15.73
CA LEU A 207 15.27 17.87 15.77
C LEU A 207 16.23 16.97 16.54
N LEU A 208 17.10 16.28 15.81
CA LEU A 208 18.41 15.91 16.32
C LEU A 208 19.31 17.11 16.11
N ASP A 209 19.10 18.14 16.93
CA ASP A 209 20.16 19.07 17.32
C ASP A 209 20.68 18.58 18.67
N THR A 210 21.75 17.78 18.61
CA THR A 210 23.00 17.82 19.38
C THR A 210 23.86 16.63 18.96
#